data_AF-A0A4S8S5L0-F1
#
_entry.id   AF-A0A4S8S5L0-F1
#
_cell.length_a   1.000
_cell.length_b   1.000
_cell.length_c   1.000
_cell.angle_alpha   90.00
_cell.angle_beta   90.00
_cell.angle_gamma   90.00
#
_symmetry.space_group_name_H-M   'P 1'
#
loop_
_entity.id
_entity.type
_entity.pdbx_description
1 polymer ?
#
loop_
_entity_poly.entity_id
_entity_poly.type
_entity_poly.pdbx_seq_one_letter_code
_entity_poly.pdbx_strand_id
1 'polypeptide(L)'
;MLSEHFAASVSAAAVAPKATSNSVKDVGISIFESQPHSGQRASFKKSNTAPNCLAVSPSHVFAAQADKAVVNVYSRDKGNQEATVPFQERITCLALACEDSVLVLGSQTGRIFVWETHTGRVVITSQAHLQQVTALVVDPTSNFVLSASADASIHVWSLPALLSFSNAALQGQHSPLHTLSGHRAAITSLVVGHSAGFCNIAVSASADQSCIVWDYHENQLLRTVLLPAVPRCLALDPADRAFYTAYDDGSVQIVDFYSDAFSAANPDSVQHPLYDPAQAAMPVQPPPQTRWTPPSADQGAALSAMLSYDGSTLMTGHNNGNVLVWDVSLGRYSSTFTAAPMMGPVTNLVSLPVQGFPDARPALINQVTIVKPKHAAFDKADLDGAVPGNYNLSMQFSRQLPMPHISASKKQSATVESEFLTALTHPVFPESLLADSLAELANWNGSVKVQLAAPAAAAVPTPAAPAEAPAAQPQVSDTADFMSLDAPETSTGPSVEQQNEALRAELAALKRVQRASLIQMEALRKEKVELLAKIRQDIDDDMEDEVNEDEKSERAWGRLASTGEYVESDEESE
;
A
#
# COMPACT_ATOMS: atom_id res chain seq x y z
N MET A 1 15.20 28.38 0.31
CA MET A 1 13.83 28.75 0.74
C MET A 1 12.93 27.59 0.38
N LEU A 2 12.06 27.18 1.30
CA LEU A 2 11.10 26.11 1.03
C LEU A 2 10.07 26.63 0.03
N SER A 3 9.79 25.85 -1.01
CA SER A 3 8.72 26.15 -1.97
C SER A 3 7.72 25.01 -2.01
N GLU A 4 6.45 25.38 -1.89
CA GLU A 4 5.33 24.46 -1.95
C GLU A 4 4.61 24.65 -3.28
N HIS A 5 4.41 23.54 -3.98
CA HIS A 5 3.70 23.52 -5.25
C HIS A 5 2.51 22.59 -5.17
N PHE A 6 1.48 22.88 -5.98
CA PHE A 6 0.36 21.97 -6.16
C PHE A 6 -0.11 22.01 -7.61
N ALA A 7 -0.66 20.89 -8.06
CA ALA A 7 -1.28 20.78 -9.37
C ALA A 7 -2.80 20.85 -9.23
N ALA A 8 -3.42 21.70 -10.04
CA ALA A 8 -4.87 21.76 -10.19
C ALA A 8 -5.25 21.30 -11.60
N SER A 9 -6.31 20.51 -11.69
CA SER A 9 -6.88 20.10 -12.97
C SER A 9 -8.35 20.45 -13.07
N VAL A 10 -8.79 20.66 -14.29
CA VAL A 10 -10.11 21.16 -14.64
C VAL A 10 -10.75 20.20 -15.62
N SER A 11 -12.05 19.97 -15.47
CA SER A 11 -12.84 19.29 -16.51
C SER A 11 -13.50 20.30 -17.45
N ALA A 12 -13.83 19.85 -18.66
CA ALA A 12 -14.60 20.64 -19.60
C ALA A 12 -15.95 21.01 -18.96
N ALA A 13 -16.21 22.32 -18.86
CA ALA A 13 -17.42 22.80 -18.19
C ALA A 13 -18.69 22.30 -18.90
N ALA A 14 -19.63 21.74 -18.14
CA ALA A 14 -20.98 21.44 -18.63
C ALA A 14 -21.78 22.72 -18.96
N VAL A 15 -21.37 23.86 -18.38
CA VAL A 15 -21.95 25.19 -18.60
C VAL A 15 -20.87 26.09 -19.17
N ALA A 16 -21.12 26.65 -20.36
CA ALA A 16 -20.19 27.56 -21.01
C ALA A 16 -19.83 28.73 -20.07
N PRO A 17 -18.54 28.99 -19.80
CA PRO A 17 -18.14 30.12 -18.97
C PRO A 17 -18.58 31.41 -19.65
N LYS A 18 -19.15 32.35 -18.87
CA LYS A 18 -19.38 33.73 -19.33
C LYS A 18 -18.01 34.30 -19.72
N ALA A 19 -17.81 34.45 -21.03
CA ALA A 19 -16.53 34.80 -21.62
C ALA A 19 -16.09 36.21 -21.21
N THR A 20 -15.14 36.31 -20.28
CA THR A 20 -14.55 37.60 -19.88
C THR A 20 -13.04 37.56 -19.60
N SER A 21 -12.32 36.50 -19.94
CA SER A 21 -10.85 36.46 -19.78
C SER A 21 -10.11 35.97 -21.03
N ASN A 22 -9.01 36.67 -21.37
CA ASN A 22 -8.05 36.32 -22.42
C ASN A 22 -7.13 35.16 -22.02
N SER A 23 -7.63 34.16 -21.29
CA SER A 23 -6.84 32.96 -20.95
C SER A 23 -6.76 32.01 -22.14
N VAL A 24 -5.59 31.38 -22.31
CA VAL A 24 -5.29 30.45 -23.39
C VAL A 24 -6.34 29.33 -23.43
N LYS A 25 -7.21 29.37 -24.44
CA LYS A 25 -8.18 28.31 -24.74
C LYS A 25 -7.40 26.98 -24.79
N ASP A 26 -7.86 25.96 -24.05
CA ASP A 26 -7.31 24.58 -24.02
C ASP A 26 -6.34 24.22 -22.86
N VAL A 27 -6.15 25.06 -21.84
CA VAL A 27 -5.42 24.66 -20.61
C VAL A 27 -6.35 23.89 -19.66
N GLY A 28 -6.01 22.63 -19.37
CA GLY A 28 -6.80 21.80 -18.44
C GLY A 28 -6.07 21.40 -17.17
N ILE A 29 -4.73 21.50 -17.12
CA ILE A 29 -3.93 21.27 -15.90
C ILE A 29 -2.97 22.45 -15.72
N SER A 30 -2.87 22.95 -14.49
CA SER A 30 -2.02 24.06 -14.11
C SER A 30 -1.28 23.75 -12.82
N ILE A 31 0.02 24.04 -12.78
CA ILE A 31 0.85 23.92 -11.58
C ILE A 31 1.00 25.31 -10.98
N PHE A 32 0.67 25.42 -9.69
CA PHE A 32 0.81 26.63 -8.90
C PHE A 32 1.90 26.46 -7.85
N GLU A 33 2.50 27.58 -7.48
CA GLU A 33 3.28 27.74 -6.26
C GLU A 33 2.39 28.42 -5.23
N SER A 34 2.33 27.83 -4.03
CA SER A 34 1.58 28.36 -2.89
C SER A 34 2.46 29.31 -2.07
N GLN A 35 3.68 28.88 -1.77
CA GLN A 35 4.67 29.60 -0.96
C GLN A 35 6.04 29.55 -1.66
N PRO A 36 6.84 30.64 -1.63
CA PRO A 36 6.62 31.92 -0.93
C PRO A 36 5.78 32.96 -1.70
N HIS A 37 5.57 32.77 -3.01
CA HIS A 37 4.74 33.66 -3.82
C HIS A 37 3.67 32.85 -4.53
N SER A 38 2.41 33.24 -4.35
CA SER A 38 1.28 32.61 -5.02
C SER A 38 1.31 32.92 -6.52
N GLY A 39 1.50 31.91 -7.35
CA GLY A 39 1.59 32.13 -8.80
C GLY A 39 1.50 30.86 -9.63
N GLN A 40 1.08 30.99 -10.88
CA GLN A 40 1.07 29.88 -11.83
C GLN A 40 2.47 29.69 -12.42
N ARG A 41 3.02 28.49 -12.29
CA ARG A 41 4.35 28.12 -12.80
C ARG A 41 4.30 27.46 -14.17
N ALA A 42 3.37 26.54 -14.37
CA ALA A 42 3.25 25.78 -15.62
C ALA A 42 1.78 25.50 -15.98
N SER A 43 1.53 25.21 -17.25
CA SER A 43 0.22 24.80 -17.76
C SER A 43 0.36 23.74 -18.84
N PHE A 44 -0.48 22.72 -18.78
CA PHE A 44 -0.59 21.69 -19.79
C PHE A 44 -1.92 21.81 -20.54
N LYS A 45 -1.83 21.65 -21.86
CA LYS A 45 -2.97 21.78 -22.77
C LYS A 45 -3.60 20.42 -23.07
N LYS A 46 -4.83 20.43 -23.59
CA LYS A 46 -5.55 19.23 -24.08
C LYS A 46 -5.81 18.19 -22.99
N SER A 47 -6.13 18.63 -21.78
CA SER A 47 -6.54 17.77 -20.68
C SER A 47 -7.98 18.06 -20.28
N ASN A 48 -8.76 17.00 -20.10
CA ASN A 48 -10.09 17.01 -19.50
C ASN A 48 -10.17 15.88 -18.48
N THR A 49 -10.03 16.18 -17.19
CA THR A 49 -9.91 15.18 -16.12
C THR A 49 -11.14 15.18 -15.23
N ALA A 50 -11.75 14.02 -15.01
CA ALA A 50 -12.77 13.84 -13.97
C ALA A 50 -12.14 13.90 -12.56
N PRO A 51 -12.93 13.94 -11.47
CA PRO A 51 -12.40 13.78 -10.12
C PRO A 51 -11.65 12.45 -9.95
N ASN A 52 -10.62 12.44 -9.12
CA ASN A 52 -9.68 11.34 -8.86
C ASN A 52 -8.84 10.87 -10.07
N CYS A 53 -8.87 11.58 -11.21
CA CYS A 53 -8.22 11.19 -12.47
C CYS A 53 -6.87 11.89 -12.74
N LEU A 54 -6.21 12.44 -11.70
CA LEU A 54 -4.93 13.11 -11.81
C LEU A 54 -3.94 12.48 -10.83
N ALA A 55 -2.77 12.09 -11.34
CA ALA A 55 -1.63 11.72 -10.49
C ALA A 55 -0.39 12.46 -10.95
N VAL A 56 0.38 12.99 -10.01
CA VAL A 56 1.51 13.88 -10.31
C VAL A 56 2.76 13.40 -9.61
N SER A 57 3.82 13.20 -10.38
CA SER A 57 5.17 12.92 -9.92
C SER A 57 6.06 14.16 -9.99
N PRO A 58 7.26 14.18 -9.38
CA PRO A 58 8.27 15.21 -9.59
C PRO A 58 8.61 15.45 -11.07
N SER A 59 8.62 14.39 -11.89
CA SER A 59 9.05 14.43 -13.29
C SER A 59 7.90 14.53 -14.30
N HIS A 60 6.74 13.93 -14.01
CA HIS A 60 5.64 13.76 -14.95
C HIS A 60 4.27 14.02 -14.33
N VAL A 61 3.28 14.24 -15.18
CA VAL A 61 1.86 14.34 -14.82
C VAL A 61 1.08 13.30 -15.63
N PHE A 62 0.32 12.47 -14.95
CA PHE A 62 -0.58 11.48 -15.53
C PHE A 62 -2.02 11.95 -15.38
N ALA A 63 -2.74 12.01 -16.50
CA ALA A 63 -4.10 12.54 -16.54
C ALA A 63 -5.03 11.63 -17.37
N ALA A 64 -5.97 10.98 -16.69
CA ALA A 64 -6.99 10.17 -17.34
C ALA A 64 -8.07 11.08 -17.92
N GLN A 65 -8.36 10.91 -19.21
CA GLN A 65 -9.34 11.74 -19.90
C GLN A 65 -10.76 11.27 -19.59
N ALA A 66 -11.66 12.19 -19.24
CA ALA A 66 -13.04 11.87 -18.90
C ALA A 66 -13.83 11.30 -20.09
N ASP A 67 -13.61 11.86 -21.28
CA ASP A 67 -14.37 11.51 -22.49
C ASP A 67 -13.80 10.31 -23.27
N LYS A 68 -12.52 10.00 -23.05
CA LYS A 68 -11.74 9.04 -23.86
C LYS A 68 -11.07 8.02 -22.95
N ALA A 69 -11.03 6.76 -23.36
CA ALA A 69 -10.29 5.69 -22.68
C ALA A 69 -8.77 5.84 -22.88
N VAL A 70 -8.22 6.97 -22.45
CA VAL A 70 -6.85 7.39 -22.74
C VAL A 70 -6.27 8.09 -21.52
N VAL A 71 -5.05 7.74 -21.17
CA VAL A 71 -4.24 8.46 -20.18
C VAL A 71 -3.21 9.29 -20.94
N ASN A 72 -3.22 10.60 -20.72
CA ASN A 72 -2.21 11.52 -21.23
C ASN A 72 -1.07 11.62 -20.21
N VAL A 73 0.15 11.63 -20.72
CA VAL A 73 1.39 11.76 -19.96
C VAL A 73 2.09 13.04 -20.38
N TYR A 74 2.34 13.91 -19.42
CA TYR A 74 3.03 15.18 -19.64
C TYR A 74 4.36 15.18 -18.89
N SER A 75 5.42 15.70 -19.51
CA SER A 75 6.69 15.95 -18.82
C SER A 75 6.65 17.31 -18.16
N ARG A 76 6.99 17.36 -16.87
CA ARG A 76 7.06 18.61 -16.11
C ARG A 76 8.27 19.45 -16.49
N ASP A 77 9.39 18.81 -16.78
CA ASP A 77 10.63 19.51 -17.16
C ASP A 77 10.51 20.15 -18.55
N LYS A 78 9.92 19.43 -19.50
CA LYS A 78 9.76 19.91 -20.89
C LYS A 78 8.49 20.73 -21.10
N GLY A 79 7.50 20.60 -20.22
CA GLY A 79 6.21 21.29 -20.33
C GLY A 79 5.33 20.82 -21.50
N ASN A 80 5.62 19.66 -22.08
CA ASN A 80 4.91 19.12 -23.25
C ASN A 80 4.22 17.78 -22.95
N GLN A 81 3.29 17.41 -23.82
CA GLN A 81 2.67 16.09 -23.80
C GLN A 81 3.63 15.08 -24.44
N GLU A 82 4.16 14.15 -23.65
CA GLU A 82 5.11 13.14 -24.15
C GLU A 82 4.40 11.95 -24.78
N ALA A 83 3.34 11.45 -24.12
CA ALA A 83 2.64 10.26 -24.57
C ALA A 83 1.13 10.34 -24.35
N THR A 84 0.44 9.55 -25.17
CA THR A 84 -0.99 9.29 -25.11
C THR A 84 -1.14 7.78 -25.10
N VAL A 85 -1.60 7.23 -23.99
CA VAL A 85 -1.71 5.78 -23.79
C VAL A 85 -3.19 5.37 -23.87
N PRO A 86 -3.60 4.61 -24.90
CA PRO A 86 -4.95 4.09 -24.99
C PRO A 86 -5.13 2.87 -24.09
N PHE A 87 -6.29 2.78 -23.45
CA PHE A 87 -6.76 1.61 -22.71
C PHE A 87 -8.05 1.09 -23.33
N GLN A 88 -8.40 -0.16 -23.04
CA GLN A 88 -9.63 -0.78 -23.56
C GLN A 88 -10.90 -0.17 -22.96
N GLU A 89 -10.80 0.39 -21.76
CA GLU A 89 -11.90 0.89 -20.97
C GLU A 89 -11.60 2.27 -20.41
N ARG A 90 -12.64 3.02 -20.03
CA ARG A 90 -12.47 4.33 -19.41
C ARG A 90 -11.89 4.20 -18.02
N ILE A 91 -10.89 5.02 -17.73
CA ILE A 91 -10.23 5.10 -16.44
C ILE A 91 -10.94 6.17 -15.61
N THR A 92 -11.32 5.81 -14.39
CA THR A 92 -12.12 6.63 -13.47
C THR A 92 -11.30 7.17 -12.30
N CYS A 93 -10.16 6.55 -11.99
CA CYS A 93 -9.25 7.03 -10.95
C CYS A 93 -7.79 6.59 -11.19
N LEU A 94 -6.85 7.37 -10.66
CA LEU A 94 -5.40 7.17 -10.79
C LEU A 94 -4.71 7.28 -9.42
N ALA A 95 -3.67 6.49 -9.20
CA ALA A 95 -2.74 6.66 -8.08
C ALA A 95 -1.31 6.25 -8.47
N LEU A 96 -0.30 6.92 -7.92
CA LEU A 96 1.11 6.60 -8.13
C LEU A 96 1.67 5.83 -6.93
N ALA A 97 2.55 4.87 -7.21
CA ALA A 97 3.20 4.02 -6.22
C ALA A 97 4.71 3.89 -6.51
N CYS A 98 5.47 3.50 -5.47
CA CYS A 98 6.89 3.17 -5.54
C CYS A 98 7.74 4.28 -6.20
N GLU A 99 7.71 5.51 -5.65
CA GLU A 99 8.48 6.64 -6.19
C GLU A 99 8.23 6.82 -7.71
N ASP A 100 6.93 6.85 -8.06
CA ASP A 100 6.40 7.05 -9.41
C ASP A 100 6.62 5.90 -10.40
N SER A 101 7.23 4.79 -10.00
CA SER A 101 7.60 3.70 -10.91
C SER A 101 6.41 2.89 -11.38
N VAL A 102 5.32 2.93 -10.62
CA VAL A 102 4.10 2.18 -10.89
C VAL A 102 2.90 3.12 -10.81
N LEU A 103 2.09 3.10 -11.86
CA LEU A 103 0.82 3.80 -11.94
C LEU A 103 -0.33 2.79 -11.83
N VAL A 104 -1.17 2.97 -10.82
CA VAL A 104 -2.38 2.17 -10.63
C VAL A 104 -3.58 2.91 -11.19
N LEU A 105 -4.40 2.21 -11.98
CA LEU A 105 -5.55 2.75 -12.69
C LEU A 105 -6.80 1.96 -12.31
N GLY A 106 -7.89 2.67 -12.03
CA GLY A 106 -9.20 2.08 -11.79
C GLY A 106 -10.09 2.28 -13.02
N SER A 107 -10.81 1.25 -13.43
CA SER A 107 -11.69 1.31 -14.59
C SER A 107 -13.16 1.46 -14.23
N GLN A 108 -13.93 1.89 -15.23
CA GLN A 108 -15.38 1.96 -15.16
C GLN A 108 -16.05 0.58 -14.99
N THR A 109 -15.38 -0.52 -15.37
CA THR A 109 -15.95 -1.87 -15.24
C THR A 109 -15.58 -2.56 -13.91
N GLY A 110 -14.83 -1.89 -13.04
CA GLY A 110 -14.39 -2.44 -11.76
C GLY A 110 -13.07 -3.23 -11.83
N ARG A 111 -12.37 -3.21 -12.96
CA ARG A 111 -11.00 -3.75 -13.08
C ARG A 111 -9.96 -2.74 -12.62
N ILE A 112 -8.83 -3.25 -12.14
CA ILE A 112 -7.66 -2.48 -11.75
C ILE A 112 -6.52 -2.82 -12.73
N PHE A 113 -5.87 -1.80 -13.26
CA PHE A 113 -4.68 -1.93 -14.10
C PHE A 113 -3.49 -1.39 -13.32
N VAL A 114 -2.41 -2.16 -13.27
CA VAL A 114 -1.14 -1.74 -12.69
C VAL A 114 -0.14 -1.61 -13.82
N TRP A 115 0.32 -0.39 -14.08
CA TRP A 115 1.25 -0.08 -15.17
C TRP A 115 2.60 0.33 -14.61
N GLU A 116 3.62 -0.46 -14.91
CA GLU A 116 5.02 -0.11 -14.65
C GLU A 116 5.51 0.87 -15.73
N THR A 117 5.83 2.10 -15.32
CA THR A 117 6.12 3.22 -16.23
C THR A 117 7.46 3.05 -16.95
N HIS A 118 8.40 2.32 -16.36
CA HIS A 118 9.75 2.08 -16.90
C HIS A 118 9.80 1.01 -17.98
N THR A 119 9.09 -0.10 -17.77
CA THR A 119 9.15 -1.28 -18.65
C THR A 119 8.00 -1.28 -19.66
N GLY A 120 6.92 -0.54 -19.37
CA GLY A 120 5.67 -0.64 -20.12
C GLY A 120 4.92 -1.95 -19.84
N ARG A 121 5.24 -2.66 -18.76
CA ARG A 121 4.47 -3.83 -18.32
C ARG A 121 3.14 -3.38 -17.73
N VAL A 122 2.06 -4.03 -18.11
CA VAL A 122 0.75 -3.84 -17.50
C VAL A 122 0.28 -5.16 -16.94
N VAL A 123 -0.06 -5.15 -15.66
CA VAL A 123 -0.77 -6.23 -14.99
C VAL A 123 -2.23 -5.82 -14.88
N ILE A 124 -3.12 -6.72 -15.26
CA ILE A 124 -4.57 -6.50 -15.19
C ILE A 124 -5.09 -7.47 -14.14
N THR A 125 -5.66 -6.92 -13.07
CA THR A 125 -6.36 -7.74 -12.08
C THR A 125 -7.64 -8.28 -12.71
N SER A 126 -8.12 -9.41 -12.19
CA SER A 126 -9.48 -9.85 -12.48
C SER A 126 -10.53 -8.81 -12.08
N GLN A 127 -11.80 -9.13 -12.27
CA GLN A 127 -12.89 -8.25 -11.86
C GLN A 127 -12.84 -8.02 -10.35
N ALA A 128 -12.11 -6.98 -9.94
CA ALA A 128 -11.85 -6.60 -8.57
C ALA A 128 -13.15 -6.12 -7.91
N HIS A 129 -13.89 -5.28 -8.61
CA HIS A 129 -15.15 -4.72 -8.15
C HIS A 129 -16.31 -5.05 -9.09
N LEU A 130 -17.53 -5.04 -8.55
CA LEU A 130 -18.75 -5.31 -9.32
C LEU A 130 -19.23 -4.07 -10.09
N GLN A 131 -18.81 -2.88 -9.66
CA GLN A 131 -19.10 -1.60 -10.30
C GLN A 131 -17.81 -0.80 -10.53
N GLN A 132 -17.94 0.41 -11.07
CA GLN A 132 -16.81 1.30 -11.33
C GLN A 132 -16.00 1.58 -10.07
N VAL A 133 -14.67 1.62 -10.22
CA VAL A 133 -13.76 2.06 -9.16
C VAL A 133 -13.85 3.59 -9.06
N THR A 134 -14.19 4.12 -7.89
CA THR A 134 -14.42 5.55 -7.68
C THR A 134 -13.20 6.28 -7.15
N ALA A 135 -12.38 5.62 -6.34
CA ALA A 135 -11.14 6.15 -5.81
C ALA A 135 -10.08 5.06 -5.64
N LEU A 136 -8.82 5.44 -5.81
CA LEU A 136 -7.65 4.60 -5.57
C LEU A 136 -6.66 5.38 -4.71
N VAL A 137 -6.10 4.73 -3.72
CA VAL A 137 -5.05 5.30 -2.86
C VAL A 137 -3.97 4.26 -2.65
N VAL A 138 -2.73 4.73 -2.58
CA VAL A 138 -1.56 3.91 -2.28
C VAL A 138 -1.05 4.31 -0.90
N ASP A 139 -0.67 3.32 -0.11
CA ASP A 139 -0.06 3.54 1.20
C ASP A 139 1.31 4.26 1.08
N PRO A 140 1.75 5.09 2.05
CA PRO A 140 3.04 5.76 1.97
C PRO A 140 4.23 4.80 1.82
N THR A 141 4.14 3.56 2.32
CA THR A 141 5.19 2.55 2.13
C THR A 141 5.17 1.89 0.75
N SER A 142 4.14 2.17 -0.07
CA SER A 142 3.87 1.54 -1.37
C SER A 142 3.72 0.01 -1.32
N ASN A 143 3.44 -0.57 -0.15
CA ASN A 143 3.17 -2.00 -0.03
C ASN A 143 1.72 -2.36 -0.33
N PHE A 144 0.79 -1.46 0.02
CA PHE A 144 -0.64 -1.69 -0.11
C PHE A 144 -1.29 -0.68 -1.06
N VAL A 145 -2.27 -1.16 -1.82
CA VAL A 145 -3.16 -0.33 -2.64
C VAL A 145 -4.58 -0.56 -2.17
N LEU A 146 -5.31 0.52 -1.91
CA LEU A 146 -6.71 0.47 -1.56
C LEU A 146 -7.56 0.96 -2.73
N SER A 147 -8.50 0.12 -3.17
CA SER A 147 -9.46 0.44 -4.22
C SER A 147 -10.85 0.56 -3.65
N ALA A 148 -11.48 1.72 -3.85
CA ALA A 148 -12.85 1.99 -3.45
C ALA A 148 -13.77 2.01 -4.67
N SER A 149 -14.99 1.52 -4.49
CA SER A 149 -15.93 1.30 -5.60
C SER A 149 -17.32 1.87 -5.32
N ALA A 150 -18.08 2.05 -6.40
CA ALA A 150 -19.49 2.36 -6.33
C ALA A 150 -20.35 1.21 -5.76
N ASP A 151 -19.80 -0.01 -5.66
CA ASP A 151 -20.46 -1.17 -5.04
C ASP A 151 -20.44 -1.17 -3.49
N ALA A 152 -20.00 -0.07 -2.87
CA ALA A 152 -19.88 0.11 -1.41
C ALA A 152 -18.79 -0.74 -0.73
N SER A 153 -17.94 -1.43 -1.49
CA SER A 153 -16.79 -2.18 -0.98
C SER A 153 -15.47 -1.46 -1.23
N ILE A 154 -14.52 -1.69 -0.33
CA ILE A 154 -13.12 -1.31 -0.50
C ILE A 154 -12.30 -2.59 -0.49
N HIS A 155 -11.34 -2.71 -1.40
CA HIS A 155 -10.43 -3.83 -1.45
C HIS A 155 -9.00 -3.38 -1.18
N VAL A 156 -8.28 -4.15 -0.38
CA VAL A 156 -6.87 -3.93 -0.06
C VAL A 156 -6.04 -4.94 -0.84
N TRP A 157 -5.06 -4.46 -1.57
CA TRP A 157 -4.19 -5.25 -2.44
C TRP A 157 -2.74 -5.14 -1.98
N SER A 158 -1.98 -6.23 -2.06
CA SER A 158 -0.53 -6.18 -1.94
C SER A 158 0.07 -5.81 -3.30
N LEU A 159 0.76 -4.68 -3.36
CA LEU A 159 1.43 -4.23 -4.58
C LEU A 159 2.55 -5.18 -5.01
N PRO A 160 3.42 -5.70 -4.12
CA PRO A 160 4.39 -6.73 -4.48
C PRO A 160 3.74 -7.98 -5.08
N ALA A 161 2.61 -8.43 -4.51
CA ALA A 161 1.89 -9.59 -5.01
C ALA A 161 1.25 -9.34 -6.39
N LEU A 162 0.82 -8.11 -6.67
CA LEU A 162 0.32 -7.68 -7.98
C LEU A 162 1.44 -7.61 -9.03
N LEU A 163 2.65 -7.23 -8.64
CA LEU A 163 3.78 -7.08 -9.56
C LEU A 163 4.58 -8.37 -9.77
N SER A 164 4.50 -9.35 -8.86
CA SER A 164 5.23 -10.62 -8.98
C SER A 164 4.87 -11.37 -10.27
N PHE A 165 5.87 -12.03 -10.85
CA PHE A 165 5.69 -12.91 -12.02
C PHE A 165 5.19 -14.30 -11.61
N SER A 166 5.54 -14.78 -10.40
CA SER A 166 5.29 -16.15 -9.93
C SER A 166 3.82 -16.38 -9.56
N ASN A 167 3.18 -15.39 -8.95
CA ASN A 167 1.79 -15.47 -8.47
C ASN A 167 0.75 -15.55 -9.60
N ALA A 168 1.12 -15.22 -10.84
CA ALA A 168 0.22 -15.33 -11.99
C ALA A 168 -0.11 -16.80 -12.35
N ALA A 169 0.74 -17.76 -11.97
CA ALA A 169 0.64 -19.17 -12.37
C ALA A 169 -0.02 -20.08 -11.32
N LEU A 170 0.18 -19.79 -10.02
CA LEU A 170 -0.24 -20.67 -8.92
C LEU A 170 -1.66 -20.40 -8.40
N GLN A 171 -2.17 -19.18 -8.59
CA GLN A 171 -3.53 -18.81 -8.23
C GLN A 171 -4.11 -18.06 -9.41
N GLY A 172 -5.04 -18.70 -10.12
CA GLY A 172 -5.80 -18.02 -11.16
C GLY A 172 -6.40 -16.74 -10.58
N GLN A 173 -5.82 -15.61 -10.98
CA GLN A 173 -6.24 -14.24 -10.67
C GLN A 173 -5.78 -13.68 -9.31
N HIS A 174 -5.16 -12.50 -9.35
CA HIS A 174 -4.83 -11.73 -8.14
C HIS A 174 -6.11 -11.47 -7.35
N SER A 175 -6.19 -12.00 -6.12
CA SER A 175 -7.28 -11.74 -5.19
C SER A 175 -6.90 -10.62 -4.21
N PRO A 176 -7.87 -9.84 -3.71
CA PRO A 176 -7.59 -8.85 -2.67
C PRO A 176 -7.21 -9.54 -1.37
N LEU A 177 -6.32 -8.93 -0.58
CA LEU A 177 -5.96 -9.39 0.77
C LEU A 177 -7.13 -9.24 1.73
N HIS A 178 -7.75 -8.06 1.72
CA HIS A 178 -8.86 -7.72 2.60
C HIS A 178 -9.97 -7.03 1.81
N THR A 179 -11.21 -7.23 2.27
CA THR A 179 -12.39 -6.54 1.77
C THR A 179 -13.03 -5.80 2.94
N LEU A 180 -12.90 -4.48 2.95
CA LEU A 180 -13.53 -3.61 3.94
C LEU A 180 -14.95 -3.33 3.46
N SER A 181 -15.92 -3.88 4.17
CA SER A 181 -17.35 -3.71 3.91
C SER A 181 -18.04 -3.08 5.12
N GLY A 182 -18.68 -1.93 4.93
CA GLY A 182 -19.43 -1.24 5.99
C GLY A 182 -20.33 -0.12 5.48
N HIS A 183 -20.00 0.45 4.32
CA HIS A 183 -20.86 1.40 3.64
C HIS A 183 -22.09 0.72 3.03
N ARG A 184 -23.16 1.50 2.87
CA ARG A 184 -24.42 1.07 2.25
C ARG A 184 -24.63 1.62 0.83
N ALA A 185 -23.83 2.61 0.44
CA ALA A 185 -23.90 3.25 -0.86
C ALA A 185 -22.50 3.42 -1.47
N ALA A 186 -22.46 3.98 -2.68
CA ALA A 186 -21.23 4.20 -3.42
C ALA A 186 -20.23 5.06 -2.63
N ILE A 187 -18.97 4.61 -2.60
CA ILE A 187 -17.88 5.35 -1.95
C ILE A 187 -17.49 6.51 -2.86
N THR A 188 -17.48 7.72 -2.32
CA THR A 188 -17.21 8.96 -3.07
C THR A 188 -15.73 9.34 -3.04
N SER A 189 -15.05 9.07 -1.91
CA SER A 189 -13.65 9.43 -1.70
C SER A 189 -13.00 8.46 -0.70
N LEU A 190 -11.69 8.25 -0.86
CA LEU A 190 -10.86 7.45 0.03
C LEU A 190 -9.54 8.18 0.27
N VAL A 191 -9.02 8.15 1.50
CA VAL A 191 -7.71 8.70 1.88
C VAL A 191 -7.03 7.72 2.85
N VAL A 192 -5.70 7.66 2.82
CA VAL A 192 -4.88 6.83 3.72
C VAL A 192 -4.01 7.74 4.58
N GLY A 193 -3.70 7.31 5.81
CA GLY A 193 -2.81 8.00 6.73
C GLY A 193 -1.36 8.05 6.24
N HIS A 194 -0.59 8.97 6.80
CA HIS A 194 0.79 9.24 6.42
C HIS A 194 1.80 8.40 7.23
N SER A 195 1.32 7.61 8.20
CA SER A 195 2.16 6.69 8.97
C SER A 195 2.81 5.62 8.08
N ALA A 196 4.13 5.44 8.24
CA ALA A 196 4.87 4.34 7.63
C ALA A 196 4.91 3.08 8.53
N GLY A 197 4.23 3.11 9.67
CA GLY A 197 4.18 2.00 10.63
C GLY A 197 3.14 0.94 10.26
N PHE A 198 3.07 -0.11 11.09
CA PHE A 198 2.08 -1.20 10.94
C PHE A 198 0.67 -0.81 11.39
N CYS A 199 0.54 0.27 12.17
CA CYS A 199 -0.73 0.90 12.49
C CYS A 199 -0.86 2.14 11.61
N ASN A 200 -1.58 1.98 10.51
CA ASN A 200 -1.98 3.09 9.65
C ASN A 200 -3.50 3.01 9.41
N ILE A 201 -4.10 4.17 9.14
CA ILE A 201 -5.54 4.31 9.00
C ILE A 201 -5.93 4.55 7.55
N ALA A 202 -7.14 4.14 7.18
CA ALA A 202 -7.79 4.57 5.96
C ALA A 202 -9.15 5.21 6.30
N VAL A 203 -9.49 6.31 5.65
CA VAL A 203 -10.78 6.99 5.82
C VAL A 203 -11.53 6.95 4.51
N SER A 204 -12.73 6.38 4.53
CA SER A 204 -13.62 6.31 3.38
C SER A 204 -14.87 7.15 3.60
N ALA A 205 -15.31 7.85 2.56
CA ALA A 205 -16.53 8.64 2.53
C ALA A 205 -17.52 8.03 1.53
N SER A 206 -18.80 8.01 1.88
CA SER A 206 -19.84 7.40 1.05
C SER A 206 -21.02 8.32 0.81
N ALA A 207 -21.73 8.04 -0.28
CA ALA A 207 -22.99 8.68 -0.63
C ALA A 207 -24.12 8.44 0.39
N ASP A 208 -23.94 7.49 1.33
CA ASP A 208 -24.85 7.24 2.45
C ASP A 208 -24.70 8.24 3.61
N GLN A 209 -23.92 9.31 3.44
CA GLN A 209 -23.63 10.33 4.45
C GLN A 209 -22.83 9.79 5.65
N SER A 210 -22.11 8.68 5.47
CA SER A 210 -21.17 8.18 6.47
C SER A 210 -19.72 8.32 5.99
N CYS A 211 -18.84 8.57 6.95
CA CYS A 211 -17.42 8.31 6.82
C CYS A 211 -17.04 7.19 7.78
N ILE A 212 -16.22 6.25 7.33
CA ILE A 212 -15.72 5.17 8.18
C ILE A 212 -14.19 5.26 8.21
N VAL A 213 -13.64 5.13 9.41
CA VAL A 213 -12.21 5.03 9.66
C VAL A 213 -11.88 3.57 9.88
N TRP A 214 -10.87 3.07 9.17
CA TRP A 214 -10.47 1.69 9.11
C TRP A 214 -9.02 1.54 9.53
N ASP A 215 -8.71 0.42 10.16
CA ASP A 215 -7.38 -0.17 10.11
C ASP A 215 -7.39 -1.16 8.95
N TYR A 216 -6.68 -0.81 7.89
CA TYR A 216 -6.69 -1.63 6.68
C TYR A 216 -5.68 -2.80 6.74
N HIS A 217 -4.74 -2.80 7.70
CA HIS A 217 -3.81 -3.92 7.91
C HIS A 217 -4.49 -5.07 8.62
N GLU A 218 -5.25 -4.77 9.68
CA GLU A 218 -5.96 -5.78 10.46
C GLU A 218 -7.40 -6.03 9.99
N ASN A 219 -7.84 -5.30 8.95
CA ASN A 219 -9.21 -5.33 8.42
C ASN A 219 -10.26 -5.00 9.51
N GLN A 220 -9.97 -4.00 10.34
CA GLN A 220 -10.84 -3.59 11.45
C GLN A 220 -11.53 -2.26 11.14
N LEU A 221 -12.83 -2.21 11.45
CA LEU A 221 -13.56 -0.95 11.50
C LEU A 221 -13.22 -0.27 12.82
N LEU A 222 -12.55 0.89 12.73
CA LEU A 222 -12.18 1.67 13.91
C LEU A 222 -13.36 2.53 14.35
N ARG A 223 -13.89 3.41 13.49
CA ARG A 223 -15.00 4.31 13.84
C ARG A 223 -15.93 4.59 12.66
N THR A 224 -17.22 4.76 12.95
CA THR A 224 -18.22 5.27 12.00
C THR A 224 -18.62 6.69 12.38
N VAL A 225 -18.55 7.61 11.44
CA VAL A 225 -18.92 9.02 11.58
C VAL A 225 -20.12 9.31 10.67
N LEU A 226 -21.21 9.80 11.26
CA LEU A 226 -22.43 10.18 10.54
C LEU A 226 -22.41 11.67 10.24
N LEU A 227 -22.42 12.02 8.96
CA LEU A 227 -22.35 13.38 8.48
C LEU A 227 -23.74 13.96 8.18
N PRO A 228 -23.92 15.29 8.29
CA PRO A 228 -25.19 15.94 8.02
C PRO A 228 -25.57 16.01 6.53
N ALA A 229 -24.63 15.79 5.61
CA ALA A 229 -24.84 15.86 4.17
C ALA A 229 -23.90 14.88 3.45
N VAL A 230 -24.05 14.72 2.13
CA VAL A 230 -23.25 13.78 1.35
C VAL A 230 -21.82 14.32 1.18
N PRO A 231 -20.79 13.61 1.68
CA PRO A 231 -19.40 13.98 1.48
C PRO A 231 -18.97 13.71 0.03
N ARG A 232 -18.35 14.69 -0.61
CA ARG A 232 -17.90 14.61 -2.01
C ARG A 232 -16.42 14.31 -2.15
N CYS A 233 -15.59 14.87 -1.27
CA CYS A 233 -14.16 14.63 -1.20
C CYS A 233 -13.66 14.67 0.25
N LEU A 234 -12.51 14.03 0.47
CA LEU A 234 -11.83 13.95 1.75
C LEU A 234 -10.41 14.49 1.62
N ALA A 235 -9.89 15.05 2.71
CA ALA A 235 -8.47 15.28 2.91
C ALA A 235 -8.10 14.94 4.34
N LEU A 236 -6.87 14.48 4.58
CA LEU A 236 -6.41 14.02 5.89
C LEU A 236 -5.28 14.93 6.38
N ASP A 237 -5.21 15.16 7.68
CA ASP A 237 -4.17 15.97 8.29
C ASP A 237 -2.79 15.32 8.07
N PRO A 238 -1.71 16.06 7.75
CA PRO A 238 -0.38 15.47 7.56
C PRO A 238 0.14 14.65 8.75
N ALA A 239 -0.39 14.87 9.94
CA ALA A 239 -0.08 14.12 11.16
C ALA A 239 -1.19 13.13 11.58
N ASP A 240 -2.14 12.85 10.69
CA ASP A 240 -3.26 11.91 10.89
C ASP A 240 -4.15 12.21 12.12
N ARG A 241 -4.20 13.48 12.58
CA ARG A 241 -4.95 13.88 13.78
C ARG A 241 -6.43 14.15 13.52
N ALA A 242 -6.75 14.54 12.29
CA ALA A 242 -8.10 14.89 11.87
C ALA A 242 -8.26 14.60 10.38
N PHE A 243 -9.51 14.55 9.93
CA PHE A 243 -9.83 14.57 8.52
C PHE A 243 -10.85 15.66 8.20
N TYR A 244 -10.84 16.10 6.95
CA TYR A 244 -11.66 17.16 6.42
C TYR A 244 -12.57 16.58 5.36
N THR A 245 -13.86 16.86 5.50
CA THR A 245 -14.89 16.45 4.55
C THR A 245 -15.38 17.68 3.82
N ALA A 246 -15.48 17.63 2.50
CA ALA A 246 -16.15 18.68 1.74
C ALA A 246 -17.47 18.15 1.16
N TYR A 247 -18.46 19.03 1.09
CA TYR A 247 -19.84 18.70 0.74
C TYR A 247 -20.27 19.28 -0.61
N ASP A 248 -21.43 18.84 -1.08
CA ASP A 248 -22.06 19.33 -2.31
C ASP A 248 -22.50 20.80 -2.26
N ASP A 249 -22.66 21.37 -1.06
CA ASP A 249 -22.94 22.81 -0.87
C ASP A 249 -21.66 23.68 -0.88
N GLY A 250 -20.48 23.06 -1.00
CA GLY A 250 -19.19 23.73 -0.93
C GLY A 250 -18.71 24.03 0.49
N SER A 251 -19.46 23.61 1.52
CA SER A 251 -18.98 23.67 2.90
C SER A 251 -17.96 22.59 3.18
N VAL A 252 -17.15 22.83 4.20
CA VAL A 252 -16.13 21.90 4.70
C VAL A 252 -16.44 21.59 6.15
N GLN A 253 -16.22 20.37 6.62
CA GLN A 253 -16.27 20.05 8.04
C GLN A 253 -15.01 19.31 8.48
N ILE A 254 -14.41 19.80 9.58
CA ILE A 254 -13.33 19.12 10.27
C ILE A 254 -13.90 18.07 11.23
N VAL A 255 -13.30 16.89 11.23
CA VAL A 255 -13.57 15.82 12.18
C VAL A 255 -12.25 15.47 12.86
N ASP A 256 -12.12 15.89 14.11
CA ASP A 256 -10.94 15.66 14.94
C ASP A 256 -11.10 14.34 15.70
N PHE A 257 -10.12 13.45 15.56
CA PHE A 257 -10.12 12.14 16.22
C PHE A 257 -9.94 12.24 17.74
N TYR A 258 -9.42 13.36 18.23
CA TYR A 258 -9.23 13.64 19.66
C TYR A 258 -10.38 14.41 20.29
N SER A 259 -11.41 14.76 19.53
CA SER A 259 -12.53 15.54 20.07
C SER A 259 -13.31 14.76 21.12
N ASP A 260 -13.97 15.50 22.02
CA ASP A 260 -14.86 14.93 23.03
C ASP A 260 -15.94 14.04 22.41
N ALA A 261 -16.35 14.29 21.17
CA ALA A 261 -17.32 13.45 20.47
C ALA A 261 -16.83 12.01 20.24
N PHE A 262 -15.51 11.81 20.09
CA PHE A 262 -14.91 10.48 20.02
C PHE A 262 -14.68 9.91 21.42
N SER A 263 -14.28 10.73 22.39
CA SER A 263 -14.01 10.30 23.77
C SER A 263 -15.28 10.11 24.65
N ALA A 264 -16.44 10.62 24.23
CA ALA A 264 -17.65 10.74 25.05
C ALA A 264 -18.16 9.42 25.66
N ALA A 265 -17.92 8.29 24.99
CA ALA A 265 -18.35 6.98 25.48
C ALA A 265 -17.47 6.46 26.63
N ASN A 266 -16.20 6.88 26.69
CA ASN A 266 -15.25 6.44 27.73
C ASN A 266 -14.15 7.49 27.97
N PRO A 267 -14.47 8.59 28.67
CA PRO A 267 -13.53 9.70 28.88
C PRO A 267 -12.32 9.34 29.76
N ASP A 268 -12.43 8.27 30.55
CA ASP A 268 -11.36 7.80 31.45
C ASP A 268 -10.41 6.77 30.79
N SER A 269 -10.62 6.46 29.51
CA SER A 269 -9.76 5.53 28.78
C SER A 269 -8.38 6.15 28.52
N VAL A 270 -7.33 5.40 28.84
CA VAL A 270 -5.93 5.78 28.52
C VAL A 270 -5.59 5.49 27.05
N GLN A 271 -6.40 4.67 26.39
CA GLN A 271 -6.20 4.33 24.97
C GLN A 271 -6.72 5.44 24.06
N HIS A 272 -6.08 5.59 22.90
CA HIS A 272 -6.50 6.53 21.89
C HIS A 272 -7.95 6.24 21.47
N PRO A 273 -8.89 7.22 21.48
CA PRO A 273 -10.33 6.98 21.24
C PRO A 273 -10.65 6.24 19.94
N LEU A 274 -9.84 6.46 18.91
CA LEU A 274 -9.99 5.77 17.62
C LEU A 274 -9.80 4.25 17.70
N TYR A 275 -8.90 3.77 18.56
CA TYR A 275 -8.51 2.35 18.64
C TYR A 275 -9.21 1.60 19.78
N ASP A 276 -10.11 2.26 20.53
CA ASP A 276 -10.89 1.60 21.57
C ASP A 276 -12.00 0.75 20.91
N PRO A 277 -11.92 -0.60 20.97
CA PRO A 277 -12.88 -1.47 20.29
C PRO A 277 -14.30 -1.34 20.87
N ALA A 278 -14.44 -0.90 22.13
CA ALA A 278 -15.75 -0.66 22.73
C ALA A 278 -16.47 0.52 22.04
N GLN A 279 -15.71 1.47 21.50
CA GLN A 279 -16.23 2.66 20.85
C GLN A 279 -16.59 2.40 19.39
N ALA A 280 -15.94 1.42 18.73
CA ALA A 280 -16.10 1.13 17.31
C ALA A 280 -17.55 0.98 16.85
N ALA A 281 -18.40 0.34 17.67
CA ALA A 281 -19.81 0.10 17.37
C ALA A 281 -20.71 1.36 17.44
N MET A 282 -20.30 2.39 18.17
CA MET A 282 -21.13 3.59 18.37
C MET A 282 -20.84 4.63 17.29
N PRO A 283 -21.79 5.05 16.45
CA PRO A 283 -21.53 6.10 15.48
C PRO A 283 -21.34 7.47 16.14
N VAL A 284 -20.36 8.24 15.68
CA VAL A 284 -20.12 9.63 16.11
C VAL A 284 -20.85 10.60 15.19
N GLN A 285 -21.49 11.62 15.74
CA GLN A 285 -21.95 12.76 14.97
C GLN A 285 -21.08 13.97 15.28
N PRO A 286 -20.36 14.54 14.31
CA PRO A 286 -19.54 15.72 14.54
C PRO A 286 -20.45 16.93 14.82
N PRO A 287 -20.07 17.80 15.77
CA PRO A 287 -20.87 18.95 16.13
C PRO A 287 -21.02 19.93 14.95
N PRO A 288 -22.17 20.63 14.82
CA PRO A 288 -22.41 21.51 13.68
C PRO A 288 -21.44 22.71 13.61
N GLN A 289 -20.77 23.04 14.71
CA GLN A 289 -19.77 24.12 14.79
C GLN A 289 -18.48 23.79 14.02
N THR A 290 -18.19 22.52 13.76
CA THR A 290 -16.99 22.15 12.98
C THR A 290 -17.18 22.32 11.47
N ARG A 291 -18.38 22.74 11.03
CA ARG A 291 -18.71 22.99 9.62
C ARG A 291 -18.47 24.45 9.25
N TRP A 292 -17.63 24.67 8.26
CA TRP A 292 -17.22 25.96 7.72
C TRP A 292 -17.99 26.25 6.45
N THR A 293 -18.67 27.39 6.41
CA THR A 293 -19.50 27.78 5.27
C THR A 293 -18.71 28.59 4.24
N PRO A 294 -18.94 28.37 2.93
CA PRO A 294 -18.28 29.15 1.89
C PRO A 294 -18.78 30.61 1.90
N PRO A 295 -18.01 31.55 1.30
CA PRO A 295 -18.37 32.97 1.29
C PRO A 295 -19.66 33.26 0.51
N SER A 296 -20.02 32.41 -0.45
CA SER A 296 -21.27 32.49 -1.21
C SER A 296 -21.74 31.10 -1.64
N ALA A 297 -23.05 30.91 -1.79
CA ALA A 297 -23.64 29.66 -2.28
C ALA A 297 -23.33 29.40 -3.77
N ASP A 298 -22.96 30.45 -4.52
CA ASP A 298 -22.66 30.38 -5.95
C ASP A 298 -21.35 29.63 -6.27
N GLN A 299 -20.58 29.23 -5.25
CA GLN A 299 -19.36 28.43 -5.45
C GLN A 299 -19.67 27.02 -5.97
N GLY A 300 -20.81 26.46 -5.55
CA GLY A 300 -21.20 25.09 -5.86
C GLY A 300 -20.35 24.04 -5.12
N ALA A 301 -20.58 22.77 -5.47
CA ALA A 301 -19.96 21.62 -4.83
C ALA A 301 -18.43 21.68 -4.82
N ALA A 302 -17.84 21.26 -3.70
CA ALA A 302 -16.41 21.05 -3.57
C ALA A 302 -16.05 19.66 -4.13
N LEU A 303 -15.30 19.63 -5.23
CA LEU A 303 -14.98 18.40 -5.95
C LEU A 303 -13.67 17.76 -5.51
N SER A 304 -12.73 18.56 -5.01
CA SER A 304 -11.41 18.12 -4.53
C SER A 304 -10.96 18.94 -3.34
N ALA A 305 -10.22 18.33 -2.43
CA ALA A 305 -9.65 18.99 -1.25
C ALA A 305 -8.19 18.56 -1.07
N MET A 306 -7.36 19.46 -0.55
CA MET A 306 -5.94 19.24 -0.27
C MET A 306 -5.53 20.11 0.93
N LEU A 307 -4.64 19.62 1.79
CA LEU A 307 -3.99 20.44 2.80
C LEU A 307 -2.61 20.89 2.36
N SER A 308 -2.17 22.02 2.89
CA SER A 308 -0.77 22.42 2.84
C SER A 308 0.10 21.47 3.66
N TYR A 309 1.40 21.44 3.35
CA TYR A 309 2.39 20.59 4.01
C TYR A 309 2.43 20.78 5.54
N ASP A 310 2.22 22.00 6.02
CA ASP A 310 2.20 22.34 7.44
C ASP A 310 0.84 22.07 8.13
N GLY A 311 -0.19 21.67 7.37
CA GLY A 311 -1.54 21.43 7.85
C GLY A 311 -2.30 22.69 8.30
N SER A 312 -1.78 23.89 8.04
CA SER A 312 -2.40 25.14 8.51
C SER A 312 -3.47 25.68 7.57
N THR A 313 -3.36 25.36 6.27
CA THR A 313 -4.29 25.80 5.24
C THR A 313 -4.90 24.62 4.51
N LEU A 314 -6.21 24.67 4.31
CA LEU A 314 -6.94 23.73 3.49
C LEU A 314 -7.35 24.43 2.19
N MET A 315 -7.16 23.76 1.06
CA MET A 315 -7.54 24.25 -0.26
C MET A 315 -8.63 23.35 -0.84
N THR A 316 -9.71 23.94 -1.33
CA THR A 316 -10.82 23.20 -1.95
C THR A 316 -11.09 23.71 -3.36
N GLY A 317 -11.26 22.78 -4.30
CA GLY A 317 -11.60 23.06 -5.69
C GLY A 317 -13.10 22.95 -5.90
N HIS A 318 -13.71 24.01 -6.42
CA HIS A 318 -15.17 24.09 -6.58
C HIS A 318 -15.62 23.96 -8.03
N ASN A 319 -16.91 23.63 -8.19
CA ASN A 319 -17.55 23.46 -9.49
C ASN A 319 -17.57 24.74 -10.35
N ASN A 320 -17.48 25.93 -9.73
CA ASN A 320 -17.40 27.19 -10.45
C ASN A 320 -16.00 27.55 -10.99
N GLY A 321 -14.98 26.73 -10.70
CA GLY A 321 -13.61 26.96 -11.13
C GLY A 321 -12.73 27.74 -10.14
N ASN A 322 -13.25 28.12 -8.97
CA ASN A 322 -12.46 28.73 -7.92
C ASN A 322 -11.78 27.69 -7.04
N VAL A 323 -10.59 28.04 -6.55
CA VAL A 323 -9.93 27.35 -5.45
C VAL A 323 -10.06 28.22 -4.20
N LEU A 324 -10.82 27.75 -3.21
CA LEU A 324 -10.98 28.44 -1.93
C LEU A 324 -9.90 27.97 -0.95
N VAL A 325 -9.43 28.90 -0.12
CA VAL A 325 -8.44 28.67 0.94
C VAL A 325 -9.12 28.90 2.28
N TRP A 326 -9.02 27.90 3.15
CA TRP A 326 -9.55 27.88 4.49
C TRP A 326 -8.39 27.90 5.48
N ASP A 327 -8.56 28.67 6.54
CA ASP A 327 -7.63 28.65 7.67
C ASP A 327 -8.12 27.58 8.65
N VAL A 328 -7.29 26.55 8.85
CA VAL A 328 -7.61 25.40 9.71
C VAL A 328 -7.68 25.83 11.18
N SER A 329 -6.79 26.74 11.60
CA SER A 329 -6.71 27.18 12.99
C SER A 329 -7.92 28.03 13.40
N LEU A 330 -8.40 28.87 12.49
CA LEU A 330 -9.57 29.72 12.70
C LEU A 330 -10.90 29.04 12.34
N GLY A 331 -10.83 27.91 11.63
CA GLY A 331 -11.99 27.16 11.16
C GLY A 331 -12.93 27.99 10.30
N ARG A 332 -12.38 28.76 9.36
CA ARG A 332 -13.19 29.62 8.48
C ARG A 332 -12.53 29.87 7.14
N TYR A 333 -13.35 30.36 6.21
CA TYR A 333 -12.86 30.86 4.93
C TYR A 333 -11.85 31.99 5.13
N SER A 334 -10.70 31.89 4.45
CA SER A 334 -9.63 32.88 4.49
C SER A 334 -9.62 33.73 3.22
N SER A 335 -9.40 33.10 2.07
CA SER A 335 -9.30 33.80 0.78
C SER A 335 -9.57 32.87 -0.40
N THR A 336 -9.66 33.45 -1.61
CA THR A 336 -9.71 32.68 -2.86
C THR A 336 -8.31 32.71 -3.47
N PHE A 337 -7.73 31.55 -3.77
CA PHE A 337 -6.36 31.45 -4.25
C PHE A 337 -6.17 32.06 -5.64
N THR A 338 -7.10 31.77 -6.56
CA THR A 338 -7.04 32.24 -7.94
C THR A 338 -7.71 33.59 -8.10
N ALA A 339 -7.01 34.58 -8.64
CA ALA A 339 -7.58 35.91 -8.91
C ALA A 339 -8.76 35.89 -9.90
N ALA A 340 -8.79 34.89 -10.80
CA ALA A 340 -9.89 34.64 -11.73
C ALA A 340 -10.26 33.15 -11.69
N PRO A 341 -11.56 32.80 -11.85
CA PRO A 341 -11.99 31.41 -11.91
C PRO A 341 -11.34 30.69 -13.08
N MET A 342 -11.01 29.42 -12.88
CA MET A 342 -10.57 28.55 -13.95
C MET A 342 -11.68 28.33 -14.98
N MET A 343 -11.28 27.89 -16.18
CA MET A 343 -12.16 27.74 -17.34
C MET A 343 -13.17 26.59 -17.24
N GLY A 344 -13.32 25.99 -16.06
CA GLY A 344 -14.24 24.91 -15.75
C GLY A 344 -14.12 24.50 -14.28
N PRO A 345 -14.89 23.51 -13.84
CA PRO A 345 -14.85 23.00 -12.47
C PRO A 345 -13.48 22.41 -12.14
N VAL A 346 -12.93 22.79 -10.97
CA VAL A 346 -11.67 22.23 -10.47
C VAL A 346 -11.94 20.83 -9.94
N THR A 347 -11.50 19.80 -10.66
CA THR A 347 -11.82 18.41 -10.36
C THR A 347 -10.78 17.71 -9.49
N ASN A 348 -9.52 18.12 -9.56
CA ASN A 348 -8.45 17.56 -8.74
C ASN A 348 -7.50 18.65 -8.25
N LEU A 349 -7.07 18.50 -7.00
CA LEU A 349 -5.97 19.23 -6.38
C LEU A 349 -5.01 18.20 -5.81
N VAL A 350 -3.73 18.26 -6.19
CA VAL A 350 -2.71 17.31 -5.75
C VAL A 350 -1.48 18.09 -5.28
N SER A 351 -1.02 17.79 -4.07
CA SER A 351 0.18 18.39 -3.49
C SER A 351 1.42 17.82 -4.16
N LEU A 352 2.45 18.66 -4.32
CA LEU A 352 3.76 18.21 -4.77
C LEU A 352 4.71 18.16 -3.57
N PRO A 353 5.74 17.28 -3.60
CA PRO A 353 6.79 17.29 -2.59
C PRO A 353 7.42 18.67 -2.46
N VAL A 354 7.55 19.14 -1.22
CA VAL A 354 8.13 20.44 -0.90
C VAL A 354 9.61 20.46 -1.31
N GLN A 355 10.02 21.52 -1.99
CA GLN A 355 11.39 21.69 -2.44
C GLN A 355 12.16 22.64 -1.52
N GLY A 356 13.48 22.49 -1.45
CA GLY A 356 14.36 23.43 -0.76
C GLY A 356 14.80 23.02 0.66
N PHE A 357 14.57 21.78 1.08
CA PHE A 357 15.22 21.22 2.26
C PHE A 357 16.74 21.04 2.01
N PRO A 358 17.61 21.43 2.95
CA PRO A 358 19.06 21.32 2.78
C PRO A 358 19.55 19.86 2.65
N ASP A 359 18.86 18.93 3.31
CA ASP A 359 19.15 17.49 3.26
C ASP A 359 18.22 16.72 2.31
N ALA A 360 17.52 17.41 1.40
CA ALA A 360 16.66 16.76 0.41
C ALA A 360 17.49 15.75 -0.38
N ARG A 361 17.23 14.46 -0.16
CA ARG A 361 17.82 13.37 -0.92
C ARG A 361 17.05 13.28 -2.24
N PRO A 362 17.58 13.72 -3.40
CA PRO A 362 16.97 13.40 -4.69
C PRO A 362 16.68 11.91 -4.77
N ALA A 363 15.53 11.59 -5.38
CA ALA A 363 15.09 10.22 -5.59
C ALA A 363 16.23 9.38 -6.18
N LEU A 364 16.43 8.18 -5.61
CA LEU A 364 17.47 7.24 -6.01
C LEU A 364 17.43 6.92 -7.51
N ILE A 365 16.22 6.89 -8.06
CA ILE A 365 15.93 6.59 -9.46
C ILE A 365 15.27 7.83 -10.06
N ASN A 366 15.88 8.37 -11.12
CA ASN A 366 15.28 9.49 -11.85
C ASN A 366 14.61 8.98 -13.12
N GLN A 367 13.31 9.20 -13.25
CA GLN A 367 12.53 8.73 -14.38
C GLN A 367 12.62 9.71 -15.54
N VAL A 368 13.50 9.41 -16.50
CA VAL A 368 13.73 10.29 -17.65
C VAL A 368 12.83 9.93 -18.84
N THR A 369 12.41 8.66 -18.97
CA THR A 369 11.64 8.19 -20.12
C THR A 369 10.54 7.20 -19.71
N ILE A 370 9.30 7.50 -20.09
CA ILE A 370 8.15 6.62 -19.88
C ILE A 370 7.97 5.69 -21.08
N VAL A 371 7.91 4.39 -20.82
CA VAL A 371 7.68 3.37 -21.86
C VAL A 371 6.19 3.06 -21.95
N LYS A 372 5.64 3.21 -23.16
CA LYS A 372 4.21 2.94 -23.43
C LYS A 372 3.90 1.46 -23.17
N PRO A 373 2.71 1.17 -22.63
CA PRO A 373 2.36 -0.19 -22.31
C PRO A 373 2.16 -1.06 -23.54
N LYS A 374 2.84 -2.21 -23.56
CA LYS A 374 2.77 -3.21 -24.64
C LYS A 374 1.65 -4.19 -24.34
N HIS A 375 0.44 -3.86 -24.80
CA HIS A 375 -0.74 -4.71 -24.65
C HIS A 375 -0.48 -6.08 -25.30
N ALA A 376 -0.81 -7.17 -24.59
CA ALA A 376 -0.60 -8.57 -24.97
C ALA A 376 0.86 -9.09 -25.04
N ALA A 377 1.89 -8.25 -24.84
CA ALA A 377 3.28 -8.72 -24.87
C ALA A 377 3.66 -9.62 -23.69
N PHE A 378 2.84 -9.60 -22.63
CA PHE A 378 3.05 -10.33 -21.37
C PHE A 378 1.84 -11.24 -21.03
N ASP A 379 0.87 -11.37 -21.93
CA ASP A 379 -0.31 -12.23 -21.73
C ASP A 379 -0.05 -13.65 -22.25
N LYS A 380 -0.05 -14.61 -21.31
CA LYS A 380 -0.28 -16.06 -21.49
C LYS A 380 0.85 -16.97 -21.98
N ALA A 381 1.96 -16.50 -22.53
CA ALA A 381 3.01 -17.42 -23.03
C ALA A 381 4.06 -17.84 -21.98
N ASP A 382 4.22 -17.07 -20.89
CA ASP A 382 5.29 -17.25 -19.89
C ASP A 382 4.73 -17.69 -18.50
N LEU A 383 3.73 -18.56 -18.51
CA LEU A 383 2.95 -19.02 -17.34
C LEU A 383 3.74 -19.87 -16.31
N ASP A 384 5.07 -19.86 -16.32
CA ASP A 384 5.90 -20.64 -15.38
C ASP A 384 6.48 -19.77 -14.25
N GLY A 385 5.97 -18.56 -14.07
CA GLY A 385 6.48 -17.61 -13.07
C GLY A 385 7.85 -17.01 -13.40
N ALA A 386 8.38 -17.29 -14.59
CA ALA A 386 9.66 -16.77 -15.05
C ALA A 386 9.53 -15.36 -15.64
N VAL A 387 10.57 -14.54 -15.47
CA VAL A 387 10.65 -13.21 -16.08
C VAL A 387 10.78 -13.38 -17.60
N PRO A 388 9.89 -12.79 -18.41
CA PRO A 388 9.95 -12.86 -19.87
C PRO A 388 11.28 -12.34 -20.42
N GLY A 389 11.86 -13.01 -21.41
CA GLY A 389 13.15 -12.60 -21.99
C GLY A 389 13.12 -11.25 -22.73
N ASN A 390 11.93 -10.71 -23.01
CA ASN A 390 11.72 -9.38 -23.59
C ASN A 390 11.52 -8.27 -22.53
N TYR A 391 11.60 -8.61 -21.24
CA TYR A 391 11.57 -7.66 -20.14
C TYR A 391 12.89 -6.89 -20.09
N ASN A 392 12.82 -5.57 -20.30
CA ASN A 392 13.98 -4.69 -20.25
C ASN A 392 13.68 -3.56 -19.26
N LEU A 393 14.56 -3.41 -18.28
CA LEU A 393 14.50 -2.36 -17.28
C LEU A 393 15.71 -1.45 -17.45
N SER A 394 15.48 -0.24 -17.95
CA SER A 394 16.50 0.81 -18.01
C SER A 394 16.29 1.79 -16.86
N MET A 395 17.17 1.74 -15.86
CA MET A 395 17.15 2.65 -14.72
C MET A 395 18.40 3.54 -14.73
N GLN A 396 18.21 4.84 -14.51
CA GLN A 396 19.30 5.77 -14.27
C GLN A 396 19.34 6.12 -12.79
N PHE A 397 20.41 5.69 -12.12
CA PHE A 397 20.69 6.10 -10.76
C PHE A 397 21.19 7.54 -10.76
N SER A 398 20.51 8.41 -10.02
CA SER A 398 20.88 9.82 -9.89
C SER A 398 22.06 10.03 -8.93
N ARG A 399 22.41 8.99 -8.16
CA ARG A 399 23.47 8.97 -7.15
C ARG A 399 24.35 7.74 -7.30
N GLN A 400 25.59 7.84 -6.82
CA GLN A 400 26.37 6.63 -6.53
C GLN A 400 25.60 5.85 -5.46
N LEU A 401 25.35 4.57 -5.74
CA LEU A 401 24.89 3.64 -4.71
C LEU A 401 25.81 3.78 -3.50
N PRO A 402 25.31 3.76 -2.26
CA PRO A 402 26.13 3.68 -1.06
C PRO A 402 26.83 2.32 -1.03
N MET A 403 27.80 2.15 -1.94
CA MET A 403 28.72 1.04 -1.93
C MET A 403 29.70 1.37 -0.81
N PRO A 404 29.82 0.56 0.24
CA PRO A 404 31.00 0.65 1.07
C PRO A 404 32.20 0.50 0.12
N HIS A 405 33.20 1.38 0.23
CA HIS A 405 34.43 1.24 -0.53
C HIS A 405 35.09 -0.08 -0.13
N ILE A 406 34.81 -1.15 -0.87
CA ILE A 406 35.53 -2.42 -0.75
C ILE A 406 36.86 -2.20 -1.47
N SER A 407 37.77 -1.51 -0.79
CA SER A 407 39.18 -1.55 -1.14
C SER A 407 39.73 -2.85 -0.56
N ALA A 408 40.28 -3.73 -1.41
CA ALA A 408 40.86 -5.01 -0.99
C ALA A 408 41.95 -4.89 0.11
N SER A 409 42.44 -3.67 0.36
CA SER A 409 43.46 -3.31 1.33
C SER A 409 42.95 -2.77 2.66
N LYS A 410 41.63 -2.51 2.84
CA LYS A 410 41.11 -1.85 4.05
C LYS A 410 40.06 -2.73 4.73
N LYS A 411 40.42 -3.36 5.86
CA LYS A 411 39.46 -4.01 6.75
C LYS A 411 38.47 -2.94 7.25
N GLN A 412 37.18 -3.14 7.02
CA GLN A 412 36.15 -2.28 7.60
C GLN A 412 36.12 -2.48 9.13
N SER A 413 35.90 -1.40 9.88
CA SER A 413 35.37 -1.50 11.23
C SER A 413 33.94 -2.04 11.14
N ALA A 414 33.61 -3.04 11.95
CA ALA A 414 32.38 -3.83 11.90
C ALA A 414 31.06 -3.08 12.23
N THR A 415 31.02 -1.76 12.13
CA THR A 415 30.00 -0.91 12.77
C THR A 415 29.13 -0.10 11.82
N VAL A 416 29.12 -0.39 10.53
CA VAL A 416 28.11 0.17 9.61
C VAL A 416 27.26 -0.98 9.09
N GLU A 417 26.19 -1.29 9.82
CA GLU A 417 25.15 -2.19 9.33
C GLU A 417 24.63 -1.61 8.01
N SER A 418 24.74 -2.39 6.93
CA SER A 418 24.21 -1.96 5.62
C SER A 418 22.73 -1.59 5.76
N GLU A 419 22.26 -0.56 5.06
CA GLU A 419 20.83 -0.16 5.02
C GLU A 419 19.90 -1.36 4.71
N PHE A 420 20.43 -2.33 3.95
CA PHE A 420 19.76 -3.61 3.68
C PHE A 420 19.64 -4.52 4.91
N LEU A 421 20.72 -4.70 5.67
CA LEU A 421 20.68 -5.44 6.93
C LEU A 421 19.79 -4.74 7.96
N THR A 422 19.84 -3.41 8.07
CA THR A 422 18.94 -2.65 8.95
C THR A 422 17.49 -2.73 8.50
N ALA A 423 17.22 -2.78 7.20
CA ALA A 423 15.87 -3.03 6.68
C ALA A 423 15.39 -4.45 7.01
N LEU A 424 16.27 -5.46 6.94
CA LEU A 424 15.94 -6.85 7.28
C LEU A 424 15.80 -7.09 8.78
N THR A 425 16.59 -6.40 9.62
CA THR A 425 16.50 -6.48 11.08
C THR A 425 15.48 -5.50 11.66
N HIS A 426 14.83 -4.69 10.81
CA HIS A 426 13.77 -3.81 11.24
C HIS A 426 12.64 -4.66 11.84
N PRO A 427 12.13 -4.33 13.04
CA PRO A 427 11.13 -5.14 13.75
C PRO A 427 9.79 -5.27 13.01
N VAL A 428 9.60 -4.52 11.92
CA VAL A 428 8.37 -4.43 11.11
C VAL A 428 8.57 -5.04 9.71
N PHE A 429 9.70 -5.69 9.43
CA PHE A 429 9.90 -6.36 8.13
C PHE A 429 8.96 -7.59 8.02
N PRO A 430 8.15 -7.72 6.94
CA PRO A 430 7.24 -8.86 6.81
C PRO A 430 8.02 -10.17 6.58
N GLU A 431 7.98 -11.10 7.54
CA GLU A 431 8.64 -12.40 7.40
C GLU A 431 8.13 -13.18 6.17
N SER A 432 6.87 -12.96 5.77
CA SER A 432 6.29 -13.57 4.57
C SER A 432 7.00 -13.11 3.29
N LEU A 433 7.42 -11.84 3.18
CA LEU A 433 8.17 -11.36 2.02
C LEU A 433 9.57 -11.99 1.95
N LEU A 434 10.20 -12.19 3.11
CA LEU A 434 11.47 -12.91 3.19
C LEU A 434 11.31 -14.38 2.78
N ALA A 435 10.26 -15.05 3.26
CA ALA A 435 9.96 -16.44 2.91
C ALA A 435 9.64 -16.58 1.41
N ASP A 436 8.81 -15.69 0.85
CA ASP A 436 8.42 -15.69 -0.56
C ASP A 436 9.62 -15.36 -1.46
N SER A 437 10.46 -14.38 -1.08
CA SER A 437 11.67 -14.06 -1.85
C SER A 437 12.72 -15.17 -1.78
N LEU A 438 12.88 -15.84 -0.63
CA LEU A 438 13.74 -17.03 -0.52
C LEU A 438 13.20 -18.20 -1.33
N ALA A 439 11.87 -18.38 -1.40
CA ALA A 439 11.23 -19.39 -2.24
C ALA A 439 11.42 -19.08 -3.73
N GLU A 440 11.27 -17.82 -4.14
CA GLU A 440 11.55 -17.38 -5.51
C GLU A 440 13.04 -17.55 -5.88
N LEU A 441 13.94 -17.23 -4.96
CA LEU A 441 15.39 -17.40 -5.15
C LEU A 441 15.79 -18.89 -5.21
N ALA A 442 15.15 -19.74 -4.41
CA ALA A 442 15.30 -21.19 -4.50
C ALA A 442 14.83 -21.72 -5.87
N ASN A 443 13.74 -21.17 -6.41
CA ASN A 443 13.26 -21.51 -7.75
C ASN A 443 14.21 -21.04 -8.86
N TRP A 444 14.87 -19.88 -8.70
CA TRP A 444 15.88 -19.40 -9.64
C TRP A 444 17.12 -20.31 -9.70
N ASN A 445 17.51 -20.91 -8.58
CA ASN A 445 18.59 -21.91 -8.53
C ASN A 445 18.17 -23.29 -9.06
N GLY A 446 16.90 -23.48 -9.44
CA GLY A 446 16.29 -24.72 -9.92
C GLY A 446 16.74 -25.24 -11.28
N SER A 447 17.94 -24.90 -11.78
CA SER A 447 18.64 -25.70 -12.79
C SER A 447 19.61 -26.73 -12.18
N VAL A 448 19.69 -26.80 -10.86
CA VAL A 448 20.32 -27.92 -10.15
C VAL A 448 19.22 -28.77 -9.52
N LYS A 449 18.99 -29.97 -10.09
CA LYS A 449 18.13 -31.00 -9.50
C LYS A 449 18.68 -31.40 -8.12
N VAL A 450 18.21 -30.75 -7.07
CA VAL A 450 18.26 -31.29 -5.72
C VAL A 450 16.92 -31.97 -5.48
N GLN A 451 16.94 -33.28 -5.63
CA GLN A 451 15.83 -34.17 -5.35
C GLN A 451 15.67 -34.22 -3.82
N LEU A 452 14.86 -33.33 -3.26
CA LEU A 452 14.40 -33.44 -1.88
C LEU A 452 13.44 -34.64 -1.81
N ALA A 453 13.97 -35.73 -1.26
CA ALA A 453 13.26 -36.98 -1.07
C ALA A 453 12.02 -36.75 -0.20
N ALA A 454 10.85 -37.08 -0.75
CA ALA A 454 9.68 -37.41 0.03
C ALA A 454 10.01 -38.58 0.99
N PRO A 455 9.47 -38.62 2.23
CA PRO A 455 9.63 -39.79 3.07
C PRO A 455 8.87 -40.96 2.44
N ALA A 456 9.65 -41.94 1.98
CA ALA A 456 9.18 -43.16 1.36
C ALA A 456 8.33 -43.98 2.34
N ALA A 457 7.08 -44.24 1.94
CA ALA A 457 6.28 -45.33 2.47
C ALA A 457 6.99 -46.66 2.14
N ALA A 458 7.52 -47.33 3.16
CA ALA A 458 8.06 -48.67 3.05
C ALA A 458 6.90 -49.69 3.05
N ALA A 459 6.69 -50.32 1.90
CA ALA A 459 5.86 -51.52 1.75
C ALA A 459 6.76 -52.76 1.76
N VAL A 460 6.46 -53.75 2.62
CA VAL A 460 6.86 -55.18 2.49
C VAL A 460 5.93 -56.01 3.41
N PRO A 461 5.51 -57.27 3.12
CA PRO A 461 5.13 -57.90 1.85
C PRO A 461 3.79 -58.67 1.93
N THR A 462 3.19 -58.99 0.78
CA THR A 462 2.21 -60.09 0.61
C THR A 462 2.92 -61.32 0.01
N PRO A 463 2.56 -62.56 0.39
CA PRO A 463 2.98 -63.74 -0.36
C PRO A 463 1.85 -64.31 -1.24
N ALA A 464 2.29 -64.75 -2.43
CA ALA A 464 1.84 -65.90 -3.22
C ALA A 464 0.37 -66.02 -3.69
N ALA A 465 0.20 -65.88 -5.00
CA ALA A 465 -0.79 -66.63 -5.79
C ALA A 465 -0.31 -68.10 -5.98
N PRO A 466 -1.14 -69.07 -6.39
CA PRO A 466 -1.66 -69.07 -7.76
C PRO A 466 -3.07 -69.68 -8.00
N ALA A 467 -3.58 -69.36 -9.20
CA ALA A 467 -4.29 -70.23 -10.15
C ALA A 467 -5.83 -70.31 -10.18
N GLU A 468 -6.28 -70.31 -11.44
CA GLU A 468 -7.54 -70.79 -12.05
C GLU A 468 -8.78 -69.87 -12.14
N ALA A 469 -8.94 -69.30 -13.33
CA ALA A 469 -10.22 -69.01 -13.99
C ALA A 469 -10.84 -70.34 -14.54
N PRO A 470 -12.05 -70.41 -15.16
CA PRO A 470 -12.91 -69.30 -15.63
C PRO A 470 -14.46 -69.52 -15.57
N ALA A 471 -15.18 -68.46 -15.99
CA ALA A 471 -16.42 -68.46 -16.80
C ALA A 471 -17.84 -68.65 -16.20
N ALA A 472 -18.75 -67.86 -16.80
CA ALA A 472 -20.22 -68.06 -17.01
C ALA A 472 -21.23 -67.32 -16.08
N GLN A 473 -21.94 -66.34 -16.67
CA GLN A 473 -23.38 -66.06 -16.42
C GLN A 473 -24.23 -67.13 -17.19
N PRO A 474 -25.60 -67.20 -17.17
CA PRO A 474 -26.64 -66.33 -16.58
C PRO A 474 -27.88 -67.08 -15.98
N GLN A 475 -28.97 -66.34 -15.68
CA GLN A 475 -30.43 -66.70 -15.69
C GLN A 475 -31.16 -66.85 -14.32
N VAL A 476 -32.16 -65.99 -13.99
CA VAL A 476 -33.65 -66.01 -14.26
C VAL A 476 -34.36 -66.90 -13.22
N SER A 477 -35.24 -66.47 -12.31
CA SER A 477 -36.66 -65.99 -12.32
C SER A 477 -37.15 -66.17 -10.84
N ASP A 478 -38.15 -65.51 -10.23
CA ASP A 478 -39.60 -65.40 -10.47
C ASP A 478 -40.12 -64.33 -9.46
N THR A 479 -40.90 -63.31 -9.85
CA THR A 479 -42.39 -63.19 -9.76
C THR A 479 -43.01 -63.75 -8.47
N ALA A 480 -43.95 -63.15 -7.74
CA ALA A 480 -44.66 -61.87 -7.70
C ALA A 480 -45.43 -61.85 -6.34
N ASP A 481 -45.81 -60.67 -5.81
CA ASP A 481 -47.00 -60.39 -4.97
C ASP A 481 -46.75 -59.10 -4.14
N PHE A 482 -47.26 -57.94 -4.55
CA PHE A 482 -48.59 -57.36 -4.27
C PHE A 482 -48.65 -56.53 -2.96
N MET A 483 -48.43 -55.21 -3.15
CA MET A 483 -49.01 -54.02 -2.50
C MET A 483 -49.19 -53.94 -0.96
N SER A 484 -48.38 -53.08 -0.33
CA SER A 484 -48.85 -52.18 0.74
C SER A 484 -47.94 -50.93 0.86
N LEU A 485 -48.57 -49.76 0.68
CA LEU A 485 -48.03 -48.43 0.93
C LEU A 485 -47.79 -48.18 2.42
N ASP A 486 -46.54 -47.83 2.78
CA ASP A 486 -46.16 -46.80 3.77
C ASP A 486 -44.63 -46.79 3.89
N ALA A 487 -43.99 -45.71 3.41
CA ALA A 487 -42.54 -45.56 3.40
C ALA A 487 -42.07 -44.65 4.54
N PRO A 488 -41.06 -45.05 5.33
CA PRO A 488 -40.13 -44.13 5.94
C PRO A 488 -38.76 -44.23 5.23
N GLU A 489 -38.27 -43.08 4.79
CA GLU A 489 -36.98 -42.89 4.12
C GLU A 489 -35.81 -43.36 5.02
N THR A 490 -35.11 -44.43 4.63
CA THR A 490 -33.81 -44.78 5.23
C THR A 490 -32.68 -44.38 4.30
N SER A 491 -32.15 -43.19 4.58
CA SER A 491 -30.87 -42.67 4.10
C SER A 491 -29.73 -43.65 4.38
N THR A 492 -29.06 -44.11 3.33
CA THR A 492 -27.73 -44.75 3.43
C THR A 492 -26.67 -43.66 3.63
N GLY A 493 -26.65 -43.07 4.83
CA GLY A 493 -25.53 -42.29 5.36
C GLY A 493 -24.92 -43.03 6.56
N PRO A 494 -23.63 -42.89 6.84
CA PRO A 494 -23.04 -43.49 8.04
C PRO A 494 -23.78 -43.00 9.27
N SER A 495 -24.08 -43.92 10.19
CA SER A 495 -24.80 -43.63 11.44
C SER A 495 -24.15 -42.45 12.16
N VAL A 496 -24.96 -41.54 12.73
CA VAL A 496 -24.50 -40.38 13.50
C VAL A 496 -23.52 -40.80 14.62
N GLU A 497 -23.66 -42.02 15.14
CA GLU A 497 -22.73 -42.59 16.12
C GLU A 497 -21.34 -42.86 15.52
N GLN A 498 -21.27 -43.39 14.30
CA GLN A 498 -20.00 -43.62 13.59
C GLN A 498 -19.29 -42.31 13.22
N GLN A 499 -20.05 -41.27 12.86
CA GLN A 499 -19.49 -39.93 12.62
C GLN A 499 -18.93 -39.31 13.91
N ASN A 500 -19.63 -39.48 15.04
CA ASN A 500 -19.16 -38.98 16.33
C ASN A 500 -17.91 -39.72 16.83
N GLU A 501 -17.78 -41.02 16.56
CA GLU A 501 -16.57 -41.77 16.88
C GLU A 501 -15.38 -41.36 16.01
N ALA A 502 -15.60 -41.13 14.72
CA ALA A 502 -14.57 -40.61 13.82
C ALA A 502 -14.07 -39.22 14.25
N LEU A 503 -14.98 -38.30 14.58
CA LEU A 503 -14.63 -36.96 15.08
C LEU A 503 -13.87 -37.01 16.42
N ARG A 504 -14.24 -37.94 17.32
CA ARG A 504 -13.51 -38.15 18.58
C ARG A 504 -12.11 -38.69 18.35
N ALA A 505 -11.93 -39.59 17.38
CA ALA A 505 -10.62 -40.10 17.00
C ALA A 505 -9.73 -39.00 16.40
N GLU A 506 -10.29 -38.14 15.55
CA GLU A 506 -9.59 -37.00 14.94
C GLU A 506 -9.18 -35.96 15.98
N LEU A 507 -10.06 -35.61 16.92
CA LEU A 507 -9.74 -34.73 18.05
C LEU A 507 -8.65 -35.31 18.95
N ALA A 508 -8.64 -36.63 19.15
CA ALA A 508 -7.57 -37.29 19.91
C ALA A 508 -6.23 -37.26 19.17
N ALA A 509 -6.23 -37.36 17.83
CA ALA A 509 -5.04 -37.20 17.02
C ALA A 509 -4.50 -35.75 17.07
N LEU A 510 -5.37 -34.75 16.91
CA LEU A 510 -4.99 -33.33 17.03
C LEU A 510 -4.40 -33.00 18.40
N LYS A 511 -4.99 -33.51 19.48
CA LYS A 511 -4.44 -33.33 20.84
C LYS A 511 -3.05 -33.96 21.03
N ARG A 512 -2.75 -35.06 20.32
CA ARG A 512 -1.40 -35.66 20.35
C ARG A 512 -0.39 -34.80 19.60
N VAL A 513 -0.76 -34.30 18.43
CA VAL A 513 0.09 -33.39 17.64
C VAL A 513 0.36 -32.10 18.41
N GLN A 514 -0.67 -31.52 19.04
CA GLN A 514 -0.52 -30.31 19.87
C GLN A 514 0.39 -30.54 21.09
N ARG A 515 0.31 -31.70 21.74
CA ARG A 515 1.24 -32.03 22.84
C ARG A 515 2.68 -32.21 22.35
N ALA A 516 2.86 -32.87 21.20
CA ALA A 516 4.18 -33.04 20.61
C ALA A 516 4.80 -31.68 20.22
N SER A 517 4.01 -30.76 19.64
CA SER A 517 4.49 -29.42 19.28
C SER A 517 4.84 -28.58 20.52
N LEU A 518 4.05 -28.65 21.60
CA LEU A 518 4.38 -27.96 22.85
C LEU A 518 5.68 -28.49 23.47
N ILE A 519 5.88 -29.80 23.51
CA ILE A 519 7.13 -30.40 24.02
C ILE A 519 8.33 -29.94 23.16
N GLN A 520 8.17 -29.89 21.83
CA GLN A 520 9.22 -29.42 20.94
C GLN A 520 9.53 -27.93 21.14
N MET A 521 8.51 -27.08 21.35
CA MET A 521 8.72 -25.67 21.68
C MET A 521 9.41 -25.48 23.04
N GLU A 522 9.09 -26.29 24.04
CA GLU A 522 9.77 -26.27 25.34
C GLU A 522 11.24 -26.71 25.23
N ALA A 523 11.53 -27.71 24.40
CA ALA A 523 12.90 -28.16 24.12
C ALA A 523 13.73 -27.05 23.43
N LEU A 524 13.18 -26.45 22.38
CA LEU A 524 13.83 -25.32 21.67
C LEU A 524 14.03 -24.12 22.59
N ARG A 525 13.09 -23.86 23.52
CA ARG A 525 13.22 -22.78 24.50
C ARG A 525 14.36 -23.04 25.49
N LYS A 526 14.57 -24.28 25.92
CA LYS A 526 15.72 -24.66 26.77
C LYS A 526 17.04 -24.51 26.02
N GLU A 527 17.11 -25.01 24.79
CA GLU A 527 18.30 -24.88 23.94
C GLU A 527 18.67 -23.42 23.69
N LYS A 528 17.67 -22.56 23.44
CA LYS A 528 17.89 -21.11 23.31
C LYS A 528 18.47 -20.48 24.58
N VAL A 529 18.00 -20.88 25.76
CA VAL A 529 18.52 -20.36 27.04
C VAL A 529 19.96 -20.82 27.27
N GLU A 530 20.28 -22.07 26.94
CA GLU A 530 21.65 -22.59 27.03
C GLU A 530 22.61 -21.89 26.07
N LEU A 531 22.19 -21.61 24.83
CA LEU A 531 22.98 -20.86 23.87
C LEU A 531 23.22 -19.42 24.32
N LEU A 532 22.20 -18.75 24.86
CA LEU A 532 22.36 -17.39 25.39
C LEU A 532 23.29 -17.35 26.61
N ALA A 533 23.28 -18.39 27.46
CA ALA A 533 24.20 -18.49 28.57
C ALA A 533 25.65 -18.69 28.10
N LYS A 534 25.88 -19.50 27.06
CA LYS A 534 27.21 -19.66 26.44
C LYS A 534 27.72 -18.36 25.84
N ILE A 535 26.89 -17.68 25.04
CA ILE A 535 27.26 -16.38 24.44
C ILE A 535 27.63 -15.37 25.51
N ARG A 536 26.89 -15.34 26.63
CA ARG A 536 27.21 -14.44 27.75
C ARG A 536 28.55 -14.81 28.42
N GLN A 537 28.85 -16.09 28.54
CA GLN A 537 30.12 -16.56 29.11
C GLN A 537 31.29 -16.23 28.17
N ASP A 538 31.13 -16.44 26.86
CA ASP A 538 32.14 -16.09 25.86
C ASP A 538 32.44 -14.57 25.88
N ILE A 539 31.42 -13.72 26.07
CA ILE A 539 31.60 -12.26 26.23
C ILE A 539 32.31 -11.91 27.53
N ASP A 540 31.97 -12.57 28.64
CA ASP A 540 32.62 -12.33 29.94
C ASP A 540 34.12 -12.75 29.87
N ASP A 541 34.44 -13.85 29.18
CA ASP A 541 35.82 -14.33 28.96
C ASP A 541 36.62 -13.38 28.03
N ASP A 542 36.03 -12.92 26.92
CA ASP A 542 36.67 -11.94 26.00
C ASP A 542 36.98 -10.60 26.72
N MET A 543 36.09 -10.16 27.62
CA MET A 543 36.29 -8.95 28.43
C MET A 543 37.42 -9.11 29.47
N GLU A 544 37.58 -10.30 30.06
CA GLU A 544 38.70 -10.57 30.97
C GLU A 544 40.05 -10.63 30.25
N ASP A 545 40.07 -11.10 29.00
CA ASP A 545 41.28 -11.10 28.17
C ASP A 545 41.69 -9.67 27.76
N GLU A 546 40.74 -8.79 27.40
CA GLU A 546 41.03 -7.37 27.11
C GLU A 546 41.62 -6.64 28.32
N VAL A 547 41.06 -6.83 29.53
CA VAL A 547 41.59 -6.20 30.76
C VAL A 547 43.01 -6.69 31.09
N ASN A 548 43.31 -7.97 30.83
CA ASN A 548 44.63 -8.54 31.03
C ASN A 548 45.66 -8.04 30.00
N GLU A 549 45.25 -7.77 28.76
CA GLU A 549 46.11 -7.14 27.75
C GLU A 549 46.40 -5.68 28.10
N ASP A 550 45.42 -4.93 28.59
CA ASP A 550 45.59 -3.56 29.06
C ASP A 550 46.55 -3.47 30.25
N GLU A 551 46.44 -4.35 31.26
CA GLU A 551 47.40 -4.41 32.38
C GLU A 551 48.82 -4.79 31.92
N LYS A 552 48.97 -5.66 30.92
CA LYS A 552 50.28 -6.00 30.33
C LYS A 552 50.86 -4.80 29.59
N SER A 553 50.02 -4.05 28.87
CA SER A 553 50.43 -2.85 28.16
C SER A 553 50.90 -1.77 29.14
N GLU A 554 50.18 -1.51 30.23
CA GLU A 554 50.60 -0.56 31.27
C GLU A 554 51.90 -0.99 31.96
N ARG A 555 52.09 -2.29 32.23
CA ARG A 555 53.37 -2.80 32.77
C ARG A 555 54.52 -2.69 31.78
N ALA A 556 54.25 -2.81 30.47
CA ALA A 556 55.25 -2.61 29.43
C ALA A 556 55.65 -1.12 29.29
N TRP A 557 54.68 -0.22 29.31
CA TRP A 557 54.90 1.24 29.34
C TRP A 557 55.63 1.68 30.61
N GLY A 558 55.29 1.12 31.78
CA GLY A 558 56.00 1.39 33.03
C GLY A 558 57.47 0.92 33.03
N ARG A 559 57.78 -0.19 32.33
CA ARG A 559 59.17 -0.63 32.14
C ARG A 559 59.94 0.29 31.19
N LEU A 560 59.34 0.68 30.07
CA LEU A 560 59.91 1.64 29.11
C LEU A 560 60.20 3.00 29.74
N ALA A 561 59.33 3.48 30.64
CA ALA A 561 59.57 4.72 31.39
C ALA A 561 60.69 4.59 32.46
N SER A 562 60.98 3.38 32.93
CA SER A 562 62.04 3.12 33.92
C SER A 562 63.42 2.89 33.29
N THR A 563 63.47 2.47 32.02
CA THR A 563 64.69 2.37 31.22
C THR A 563 64.86 3.67 30.43
N GLY A 564 65.27 4.73 31.12
CA GLY A 564 65.65 5.99 30.49
C GLY A 564 66.87 5.82 29.59
N GLU A 565 66.64 5.57 28.30
CA GLU A 565 67.58 5.91 27.23
C GLU A 565 66.98 7.08 26.44
N TYR A 566 67.34 8.29 26.86
CA TYR A 566 67.24 9.50 26.05
C TYR A 566 68.15 9.31 24.83
N VAL A 567 67.57 9.04 23.66
CA VAL A 567 68.24 9.25 22.38
C VAL A 567 67.74 10.59 21.85
N GLU A 568 68.48 11.64 22.20
CA GLU A 568 68.47 12.91 21.47
C GLU A 568 69.11 12.64 20.10
N SER A 569 68.33 12.77 19.04
CA SER A 569 68.85 12.98 17.69
C SER A 569 68.07 14.12 17.05
N ASP A 570 68.73 15.27 17.07
CA ASP A 570 68.54 16.39 16.15
C ASP A 570 68.50 15.92 14.68
N GLU A 571 67.71 16.61 13.88
CA GLU A 571 67.91 16.97 12.45
C GLU A 571 66.54 17.29 11.84
N GLU A 572 66.22 18.56 11.64
CA GLU A 572 66.50 19.35 10.43
C GLU A 572 65.52 19.07 9.28
N SER A 573 64.71 20.10 9.00
CA SER A 573 64.27 20.59 7.68
C SER A 573 64.24 19.64 6.48
N GLU A 574 63.05 19.50 5.88
CA GLU A 574 62.66 20.17 4.61
C GLU A 574 61.14 20.12 4.39
#